data_AF-A0A453HXS0-F1
#
_entry.id   AF-A0A453HXS0-F1
#
_cell.length_a   1.000
_cell.length_b   1.000
_cell.length_c   1.000
_cell.angle_alpha   90.00
_cell.angle_beta   90.00
_cell.angle_gamma   90.00
#
_symmetry.space_group_name_H-M   'P 1'
#
loop_
_entity.id
_entity.type
_entity.pdbx_description
1 polymer ?
#
loop_
_entity_poly.entity_id
_entity_poly.type
_entity_poly.pdbx_seq_one_letter_code
_entity_poly.pdbx_strand_id
1 'polypeptide(L)' 'MSHSVKIYDTCIGCTQCVRACPTDVLEMILWDGCKAKKIASAPRTEDCVGCKRCESALLAFSLTDSSGWPSERITSVCH' A
#
# COMPACT_ATOMS: atom_id res chain seq x y z
N MET A 1 11.70 -17.04 9.18
CA MET A 1 12.12 -16.04 8.16
C MET A 1 11.16 -14.88 8.25
N SER A 2 11.61 -13.73 8.74
CA SER A 2 10.80 -12.51 8.83
C SER A 2 10.95 -11.70 7.55
N HIS A 3 9.82 -11.37 6.91
CA HIS A 3 9.82 -10.52 5.72
C HIS A 3 9.48 -9.09 6.11
N SER A 4 10.20 -8.11 5.56
CA SER A 4 9.90 -6.70 5.80
C SER A 4 8.83 -6.20 4.81
N VAL A 5 7.79 -5.58 5.34
CA VAL A 5 6.77 -4.89 4.54
C VAL A 5 6.87 -3.41 4.88
N LYS A 6 7.24 -2.58 3.90
CA LYS A 6 7.37 -1.14 4.07
C LYS A 6 6.09 -0.46 3.58
N ILE A 7 5.43 0.28 4.47
CA ILE A 7 4.37 1.22 4.09
C ILE A 7 4.99 2.62 4.07
N TYR A 8 4.74 3.36 2.99
CA TYR A 8 5.24 4.73 2.81
C TYR A 8 4.21 5.75 3.31
N ASP A 9 4.68 6.94 3.73
CA ASP A 9 3.83 8.07 4.13
C ASP A 9 2.92 8.58 3.01
N THR A 10 3.21 8.22 1.76
CA THR A 10 2.36 8.49 0.58
C THR A 10 1.14 7.58 0.49
N CYS A 11 0.94 6.70 1.47
CA CYS A 11 -0.24 5.85 1.55
C CYS A 11 -1.52 6.70 1.63
N ILE A 12 -2.37 6.54 0.60
CA ILE A 12 -3.68 7.22 0.52
C ILE A 12 -4.81 6.46 1.20
N GLY A 13 -4.53 5.28 1.77
CA GLY A 13 -5.53 4.44 2.42
C GLY A 13 -6.51 3.72 1.48
N CYS A 14 -6.08 3.34 0.27
CA CYS A 14 -6.93 2.67 -0.74
C CYS A 14 -7.32 1.22 -0.41
N THR A 15 -6.74 0.61 0.63
CA THR A 15 -7.00 -0.77 1.11
C THR A 15 -6.67 -1.90 0.13
N GLN A 16 -6.11 -1.62 -1.04
CA GLN A 16 -5.79 -2.64 -2.05
C GLN A 16 -4.72 -3.62 -1.57
N CYS A 17 -3.70 -3.15 -0.84
CA CYS A 17 -2.64 -4.00 -0.31
C CYS A 17 -3.15 -5.03 0.70
N VAL A 18 -4.14 -4.66 1.53
CA VAL A 18 -4.81 -5.57 2.48
C VAL A 18 -5.54 -6.67 1.72
N ARG A 19 -6.37 -6.31 0.73
CA ARG A 19 -7.13 -7.26 -0.10
C ARG A 19 -6.25 -8.20 -0.92
N ALA A 20 -5.10 -7.73 -1.36
CA ALA A 20 -4.17 -8.52 -2.16
C ALA A 20 -3.35 -9.50 -1.31
N CYS A 21 -3.32 -9.32 0.01
CA CYS A 21 -2.56 -10.17 0.90
C CYS A 21 -3.29 -11.50 1.12
N PRO A 22 -2.72 -12.65 0.72
CA PRO A 22 -3.36 -13.95 0.92
C PRO A 22 -3.37 -14.41 2.38
N THR A 23 -2.49 -13.85 3.20
CA THR A 23 -2.32 -14.18 4.63
C THR A 23 -2.85 -13.09 5.56
N ASP A 24 -3.45 -12.02 5.01
CA ASP A 24 -4.08 -10.94 5.77
C ASP A 24 -3.19 -10.32 6.86
N VAL A 25 -1.89 -10.15 6.57
CA VAL A 25 -0.91 -9.57 7.53
C VAL A 25 -0.95 -8.04 7.63
N LEU A 26 -1.76 -7.41 6.79
CA LEU A 26 -1.89 -5.97 6.64
C LEU A 26 -3.24 -5.53 7.18
N GLU A 27 -3.27 -4.45 7.96
CA GLU A 27 -4.48 -3.92 8.57
C GLU A 27 -4.58 -2.41 8.33
N MET A 28 -5.80 -1.87 8.25
CA MET A 28 -6.02 -0.44 8.12
C MET A 28 -6.18 0.19 9.50
N ILE A 29 -5.29 1.10 9.86
CA ILE A 29 -5.36 1.86 11.11
C ILE A 29 -5.69 3.32 10.83
N LEU A 30 -6.29 4.00 11.80
CA LEU A 30 -6.55 5.44 11.72
C LEU A 30 -5.23 6.22 11.72
N TRP A 31 -5.11 7.16 10.79
CA TRP A 31 -3.92 7.99 10.64
C TRP A 31 -4.27 9.34 10.01
N ASP A 32 -3.98 10.43 10.70
CA ASP A 32 -4.35 11.78 10.28
C ASP A 32 -3.42 12.38 9.20
N GLY A 33 -2.35 11.67 8.80
CA GLY A 33 -1.41 12.16 7.78
C GLY A 33 -1.87 11.99 6.32
N CYS A 34 -3.06 11.44 6.07
CA CYS A 34 -3.61 11.31 4.72
C CYS A 34 -5.10 11.70 4.66
N LYS A 35 -5.59 12.08 3.47
CA LYS A 35 -6.99 12.53 3.25
C LYS A 35 -8.03 11.49 3.69
N ALA A 36 -7.69 10.20 3.61
CA ALA A 36 -8.58 9.10 3.99
C ALA A 36 -8.62 8.84 5.50
N LYS A 37 -7.81 9.55 6.30
CA LYS A 37 -7.65 9.37 7.75
C LYS A 37 -7.28 7.94 8.15
N LYS A 38 -6.66 7.17 7.24
CA LYS A 38 -6.30 5.77 7.46
C LYS A 38 -5.08 5.36 6.65
N ILE A 39 -4.22 4.55 7.26
CA ILE A 39 -2.98 4.04 6.66
C ILE A 39 -2.93 2.53 6.81
N ALA A 40 -2.22 1.86 5.90
CA ALA A 40 -1.93 0.44 6.04
C ALA A 40 -0.83 0.25 7.09
N SER A 41 -0.99 -0.74 7.97
CA SER A 41 -0.01 -1.16 8.97
C SER A 41 0.23 -2.66 8.85
N ALA A 42 1.44 -3.12 9.16
CA ALA A 42 1.82 -4.54 9.09
C ALA A 42 2.28 -5.02 10.49
N PRO A 43 1.35 -5.25 11.44
CA PRO A 43 1.70 -5.71 12.78
C PRO A 43 2.22 -7.16 12.80
N ARG A 44 1.79 -7.99 11.84
CA ARG A 44 2.06 -9.44 11.78
C ARG A 44 2.98 -9.82 10.62
N THR A 45 4.09 -9.11 10.47
CA THR A 45 5.08 -9.39 9.41
C THR A 45 5.78 -10.75 9.56
N GLU A 46 5.64 -11.40 10.71
CA GLU A 46 6.09 -12.78 10.96
C GLU A 46 5.35 -13.83 10.13
N ASP A 47 4.06 -13.63 9.86
CA ASP A 47 3.21 -14.52 9.05
C ASP A 47 3.34 -14.24 7.54
N CYS A 48 4.15 -13.24 7.17
CA CYS A 48 4.34 -12.87 5.79
C CYS A 48 5.12 -13.97 5.05
N VAL A 49 4.54 -14.49 3.97
CA VAL A 49 5.16 -15.52 3.11
C VAL A 49 6.02 -14.93 1.98
N GLY A 50 6.21 -13.60 1.97
CA GLY A 50 7.04 -12.94 0.96
C GLY A 50 6.44 -12.91 -0.46
N CYS A 51 5.12 -13.05 -0.60
CA CYS A 51 4.45 -13.11 -1.91
C CYS A 51 4.46 -11.80 -2.71
N LYS A 52 4.79 -10.65 -2.08
CA LYS A 52 4.89 -9.30 -2.69
C LYS A 52 3.65 -8.80 -3.44
N ARG A 53 2.47 -9.42 -3.25
CA ARG A 53 1.22 -8.96 -3.87
C ARG A 53 0.78 -7.58 -3.42
N CYS A 54 1.18 -7.17 -2.21
CA CYS A 54 0.95 -5.83 -1.68
C CYS A 54 1.62 -4.72 -2.51
N GLU A 55 2.83 -4.97 -3.06
CA GLU A 55 3.49 -4.03 -3.99
C GLU A 55 2.77 -3.96 -5.35
N SER A 56 2.34 -5.11 -5.88
CA SER A 56 1.60 -5.15 -7.15
C SER A 56 0.25 -4.43 -7.08
N ALA A 57 -0.43 -4.51 -5.93
CA ALA A 57 -1.72 -3.84 -5.71
C ALA A 57 -1.59 -2.30 -5.62
N LEU A 58 -0.46 -1.81 -5.10
CA LEU A 58 -0.12 -0.39 -5.11
C LEU A 58 0.15 0.10 -6.54
N LEU A 59 0.84 -0.69 -7.37
CA LEU A 59 1.08 -0.37 -8.78
C LEU A 59 -0.20 -0.39 -9.63
N ALA A 60 -1.16 -1.26 -9.32
CA ALA A 60 -2.44 -1.31 -10.02
C ALA A 60 -3.28 -0.05 -9.82
N PHE A 61 -3.18 0.62 -8.66
CA PHE A 61 -3.88 1.88 -8.42
C PHE A 61 -3.30 3.03 -9.27
N SER A 62 -2.00 3.01 -9.57
CA SER A 62 -1.35 4.00 -10.45
C SER A 62 -1.74 3.87 -11.93
N LEU A 63 -2.41 2.77 -12.33
CA LEU A 63 -2.85 2.55 -13.73
C LEU A 63 -4.34 2.82 -13.95
N THR A 64 -5.14 2.96 -12.89
CA THR A 64 -6.57 3.24 -13.00
C THR A 64 -6.91 4.50 -12.24
N ASP A 65 -6.84 5.64 -12.92
CA ASP A 65 -7.57 6.83 -12.52
C ASP A 65 -8.67 7.11 -13.54
N SER A 66 -9.92 6.81 -13.19
CA SER A 66 -11.10 7.35 -13.89
C SER A 66 -11.34 8.84 -13.56
N SER A 67 -10.40 9.51 -12.89
CA SER A 67 -10.44 10.95 -12.55
C SER A 67 -9.55 11.83 -13.44
N GLY A 68 -8.82 11.29 -14.41
CA GLY A 68 -8.03 12.06 -15.38
C GLY A 68 -6.84 12.88 -14.84
N TRP A 69 -6.08 12.42 -13.84
CA TRP A 69 -4.86 13.14 -13.40
C TRP A 69 -3.57 12.72 -14.16
N PRO A 70 -2.71 13.63 -14.67
CA PRO A 70 -1.65 13.29 -15.64
C PRO A 70 -0.46 12.48 -15.10
N SER A 71 0.04 11.60 -15.96
CA SER A 71 1.04 10.54 -15.77
C SER A 71 2.50 10.98 -15.65
N GLU A 72 2.81 12.25 -15.39
CA GLU A 72 4.18 12.76 -15.52
C GLU A 72 4.92 12.92 -14.18
N ARG A 73 4.30 12.49 -13.08
CA ARG A 73 4.89 12.57 -11.72
C ARG A 73 5.17 11.21 -11.09
N ILE A 74 5.41 10.18 -11.91
CA ILE A 74 5.58 8.80 -11.44
C ILE A 74 7.06 8.47 -11.14
N THR A 75 8.02 9.32 -11.55
CA THR A 75 9.45 9.12 -11.25
C THR A 75 9.97 9.88 -10.03
N SER A 76 9.19 10.74 -9.37
CA SER A 76 9.72 11.60 -8.27
C SER A 76 9.29 11.19 -6.85
N VAL A 77 8.69 10.01 -6.66
CA VAL A 77 8.26 9.51 -5.33
C VAL A 77 9.10 8.29 -4.92
N CYS A 78 10.30 8.19 -5.49
CA CYS A 78 11.38 7.35 -5.00
C CYS A 78 12.65 8.21 -5.05
N HIS A 79 13.08 8.70 -3.89
CA HIS A 79 14.50 8.83 -3.64
C HIS A 79 14.84 7.88 -2.49
#